data_AF-A0A936YWH1-F1
#
_entry.id   AF-A0A936YWH1-F1
#
_cell.length_a   1.000
_cell.length_b   1.000
_cell.length_c   1.000
_cell.angle_alpha   90.00
_cell.angle_beta   90.00
_cell.angle_gamma   90.00
#
_symmetry.space_group_name_H-M   'P 1'
#
loop_
_entity.id
_entity.type
_entity.pdbx_description
1 polymer ?
#
loop_
_entity_poly.entity_id
_entity_poly.type
_entity_poly.pdbx_seq_one_letter_code
_entity_poly.pdbx_strand_id
1 'polypeptide(L)'
;MTQSNLFRRSAKLSLLLCLAACLCVPTNSSAETIIRKTTSYFSIGGRTAADLDREMSRRGPRSKTTGLHHPGVTEIRFAGAATFVTKGHSCRVGGAKVTLSTKLMLPRWKNRRKADPTLALAWDTLSSDIKRHEERHAEIARNHARKLEREILALAPARDCATLKAKVNKISQKVMDDHDKDQQRFDRIETANFENRMMRLLKYRIASNPSE
;
A
#
# COMPACT_ATOMS: atom_id res chain seq x y z
N MET A 1 81.89 -28.47 -37.50
CA MET A 1 81.89 -28.44 -36.03
C MET A 1 81.78 -26.98 -35.61
N THR A 2 80.56 -26.50 -35.25
CA THR A 2 80.18 -26.03 -33.88
C THR A 2 81.06 -24.87 -33.40
N GLN A 3 80.61 -23.64 -33.11
CA GLN A 3 79.43 -23.16 -32.36
C GLN A 3 79.34 -21.61 -32.56
N SER A 4 78.16 -21.00 -32.80
CA SER A 4 77.32 -20.22 -31.84
C SER A 4 77.92 -18.86 -31.41
N ASN A 5 77.27 -17.69 -31.27
CA ASN A 5 75.89 -17.21 -31.13
C ASN A 5 75.87 -15.69 -31.45
N LEU A 6 74.90 -15.15 -32.22
CA LEU A 6 73.66 -14.49 -31.75
C LEU A 6 73.80 -13.32 -30.75
N PHE A 7 73.70 -12.09 -31.25
CA PHE A 7 73.27 -10.83 -30.60
C PHE A 7 72.85 -9.90 -31.77
N ARG A 8 71.72 -9.19 -31.86
CA ARG A 8 70.82 -8.50 -30.92
C ARG A 8 69.40 -8.49 -31.53
N ARG A 9 68.36 -8.68 -30.70
CA ARG A 9 66.97 -8.32 -31.04
C ARG A 9 66.67 -6.95 -30.45
N SER A 10 66.25 -6.00 -31.30
CA SER A 10 65.77 -4.68 -30.87
C SER A 10 64.30 -4.78 -30.48
N ALA A 11 64.00 -4.63 -29.19
CA ALA A 11 62.64 -4.57 -28.68
C ALA A 11 62.05 -3.16 -28.91
N LYS A 12 60.91 -3.07 -29.59
CA LYS A 12 59.98 -1.93 -29.45
C LYS A 12 58.70 -2.49 -28.84
N LEU A 13 58.55 -2.35 -27.53
CA LEU A 13 57.35 -2.73 -26.80
C LEU A 13 56.50 -1.48 -26.62
N SER A 14 55.46 -1.33 -27.44
CA SER A 14 54.46 -0.26 -27.29
C SER A 14 53.60 -0.54 -26.07
N LEU A 15 53.63 0.37 -25.09
CA LEU A 15 52.88 0.29 -23.85
C LEU A 15 51.42 0.73 -24.11
N LEU A 16 50.48 -0.23 -24.14
CA LEU A 16 49.04 0.04 -24.15
C LEU A 16 48.53 0.16 -22.71
N LEU A 17 48.21 1.38 -22.30
CA LEU A 17 47.61 1.70 -21.01
C LEU A 17 46.08 1.51 -21.07
N CYS A 18 45.58 0.34 -20.70
CA CYS A 18 44.13 0.11 -20.53
C CYS A 18 43.68 0.64 -19.17
N LEU A 19 43.13 1.87 -19.15
CA LEU A 19 42.48 2.45 -17.98
C LEU A 19 41.07 1.84 -17.82
N ALA A 20 40.95 0.77 -17.05
CA ALA A 20 39.65 0.17 -16.71
C ALA A 20 38.98 0.97 -15.58
N ALA A 21 38.15 1.96 -15.94
CA ALA A 21 37.28 2.65 -15.00
C ALA A 21 36.17 1.70 -14.53
N CYS A 22 36.30 1.15 -13.30
CA CYS A 22 35.22 0.45 -12.62
C CYS A 22 34.09 1.43 -12.29
N LEU A 23 33.09 1.51 -13.16
CA LEU A 23 31.78 2.11 -12.84
C LEU A 23 31.11 1.24 -11.77
N CYS A 24 31.28 1.61 -10.50
CA CYS A 24 30.46 1.10 -9.41
C CYS A 24 29.03 1.63 -9.60
N VAL A 25 28.20 0.88 -10.34
CA VAL A 25 26.76 1.14 -10.37
C VAL A 25 26.22 0.81 -8.97
N PRO A 26 25.63 1.77 -8.23
CA PRO A 26 24.97 1.43 -6.98
C PRO A 26 23.79 0.50 -7.30
N THR A 27 23.89 -0.75 -6.86
CA THR A 27 22.75 -1.64 -6.85
C THR A 27 21.79 -1.13 -5.77
N ASN A 28 20.79 -0.37 -6.19
CA ASN A 28 19.64 -0.11 -5.34
C ASN A 28 18.98 -1.47 -5.09
N SER A 29 19.32 -2.08 -3.94
CA SER A 29 18.54 -3.14 -3.32
C SER A 29 17.18 -2.52 -2.97
N SER A 30 16.28 -2.45 -3.96
CA SER A 30 14.88 -2.16 -3.73
C SER A 30 14.33 -3.32 -2.91
N ALA A 31 14.29 -3.16 -1.60
CA ALA A 31 13.33 -3.88 -0.79
C ALA A 31 11.95 -3.49 -1.33
N GLU A 32 11.33 -4.39 -2.08
CA GLU A 32 10.01 -4.16 -2.63
C GLU A 32 8.98 -4.59 -1.59
N THR A 33 8.35 -3.60 -0.94
CA THR A 33 7.19 -3.83 -0.08
C THR A 33 6.16 -4.66 -0.83
N ILE A 34 5.80 -5.85 -0.32
CA ILE A 34 4.82 -6.70 -0.98
C ILE A 34 3.41 -6.18 -0.66
N ILE A 35 2.70 -5.71 -1.67
CA ILE A 35 1.32 -5.21 -1.53
C ILE A 35 0.35 -6.19 -2.19
N ARG A 36 -0.58 -6.74 -1.40
CA ARG A 36 -1.69 -7.57 -1.88
C ARG A 36 -3.00 -6.83 -1.64
N LYS A 37 -3.81 -6.67 -2.68
CA LYS A 37 -5.16 -6.11 -2.60
C LYS A 37 -6.16 -7.10 -3.17
N THR A 38 -7.23 -7.35 -2.44
CA THR A 38 -8.36 -8.17 -2.88
C THR A 38 -9.66 -7.42 -2.66
N THR A 39 -10.69 -7.79 -3.41
CA THR A 39 -12.04 -7.25 -3.25
C THR A 39 -13.02 -8.41 -3.16
N SER A 40 -13.93 -8.31 -2.19
CA SER A 40 -15.05 -9.20 -1.98
C SER A 40 -16.33 -8.39 -1.93
N TYR A 41 -17.48 -9.05 -2.03
CA TYR A 41 -18.75 -8.36 -2.04
C TYR A 41 -19.79 -9.06 -1.18
N PHE A 42 -20.63 -8.28 -0.51
CA PHE A 42 -21.89 -8.76 0.06
C PHE A 42 -23.04 -8.30 -0.83
N SER A 43 -24.00 -9.18 -1.07
CA SER A 43 -25.11 -8.86 -1.97
C SER A 43 -26.31 -8.33 -1.20
N ILE A 44 -26.87 -7.22 -1.67
CA ILE A 44 -28.14 -6.66 -1.19
C ILE A 44 -29.23 -6.81 -2.25
N GLY A 45 -30.48 -6.99 -1.80
CA GLY A 45 -31.68 -6.96 -2.64
C GLY A 45 -32.49 -5.69 -2.43
N GLY A 46 -33.67 -5.62 -3.02
CA GLY A 46 -34.60 -4.51 -2.84
C GLY A 46 -34.92 -3.78 -4.15
N ARG A 47 -36.06 -3.08 -4.17
CA ARG A 47 -36.54 -2.30 -5.32
C ARG A 47 -36.81 -0.84 -4.98
N THR A 48 -36.76 -0.46 -3.70
CA THR A 48 -36.93 0.91 -3.22
C THR A 48 -35.71 1.38 -2.45
N ALA A 49 -35.54 2.70 -2.29
CA ALA A 49 -34.46 3.26 -1.47
C ALA A 49 -34.48 2.72 -0.03
N ALA A 50 -35.68 2.60 0.56
CA ALA A 50 -35.86 2.04 1.89
C ALA A 50 -35.44 0.55 1.96
N ASP A 51 -35.65 -0.24 0.90
CA ASP A 51 -35.17 -1.62 0.87
C ASP A 51 -33.63 -1.69 0.88
N LEU A 52 -32.99 -0.81 0.11
CA LEU A 52 -31.53 -0.77 0.03
C LEU A 52 -30.93 -0.37 1.38
N ASP A 53 -31.46 0.66 2.02
CA ASP A 53 -31.03 1.10 3.34
C ASP A 53 -31.14 -0.05 4.37
N ARG A 54 -32.31 -0.70 4.47
CA ARG A 54 -32.51 -1.84 5.37
C ARG A 54 -31.57 -3.01 5.08
N GLU A 55 -31.38 -3.36 3.82
CA GLU A 55 -30.48 -4.46 3.46
C GLU A 55 -29.00 -4.12 3.73
N MET A 56 -28.61 -2.86 3.57
CA MET A 56 -27.27 -2.37 3.95
C MET A 56 -27.05 -2.48 5.45
N SER A 57 -27.98 -1.99 6.27
CA SER A 57 -27.91 -2.08 7.74
C SER A 57 -27.93 -3.51 8.28
N ARG A 58 -28.46 -4.47 7.50
CA ARG A 58 -28.53 -5.88 7.91
C ARG A 58 -27.38 -6.74 7.41
N ARG A 59 -26.91 -6.48 6.18
CA ARG A 59 -25.92 -7.33 5.49
C ARG A 59 -24.53 -6.74 5.41
N GLY A 60 -24.36 -5.45 5.74
CA GLY A 60 -23.06 -4.82 5.76
C GLY A 60 -22.09 -5.52 6.71
N PRO A 61 -20.78 -5.34 6.57
CA PRO A 61 -19.80 -5.77 7.56
C PRO A 61 -20.11 -5.15 8.93
N ARG A 62 -20.09 -5.98 9.99
CA ARG A 62 -20.34 -5.52 11.36
C ARG A 62 -19.08 -4.94 11.99
N SER A 63 -19.19 -3.72 12.50
CA SER A 63 -18.18 -3.08 13.33
C SER A 63 -17.98 -3.86 14.63
N LYS A 64 -16.74 -4.22 14.96
CA LYS A 64 -16.43 -4.85 16.25
C LYS A 64 -16.57 -3.88 17.42
N THR A 65 -16.34 -2.58 17.17
CA THR A 65 -16.34 -1.55 18.21
C THR A 65 -17.73 -1.01 18.50
N THR A 66 -18.50 -0.70 17.46
CA THR A 66 -19.83 -0.07 17.61
C THR A 66 -20.98 -1.08 17.47
N GLY A 67 -20.71 -2.30 16.98
CA GLY A 67 -21.75 -3.29 16.70
C GLY A 67 -22.64 -2.96 15.49
N LEU A 68 -22.53 -1.76 14.93
CA LEU A 68 -23.27 -1.29 13.75
C LEU A 68 -22.72 -1.88 12.45
N HIS A 69 -23.56 -1.94 11.43
CA HIS A 69 -23.16 -2.37 10.09
C HIS A 69 -22.65 -1.19 9.29
N HIS A 70 -21.50 -1.37 8.65
CA HIS A 70 -20.91 -0.37 7.76
C HIS A 70 -21.31 -0.61 6.31
N PRO A 71 -21.40 0.45 5.49
CA PRO A 71 -21.74 0.31 4.07
C PRO A 71 -20.61 -0.31 3.23
N GLY A 72 -19.40 -0.37 3.77
CA GLY A 72 -18.23 -1.06 3.24
C GLY A 72 -17.23 -1.32 4.38
N VAL A 73 -16.17 -2.08 4.11
CA VAL A 73 -15.01 -2.12 5.01
C VAL A 73 -13.75 -2.50 4.26
N THR A 74 -12.61 -1.98 4.75
CA THR A 74 -11.28 -2.37 4.32
C THR A 74 -10.58 -3.09 5.48
N GLU A 75 -10.38 -4.40 5.35
CA GLU A 75 -9.52 -5.14 6.26
C GLU A 75 -8.05 -4.90 5.88
N ILE A 76 -7.23 -4.56 6.87
CA ILE A 76 -5.83 -4.20 6.70
C ILE A 76 -4.98 -5.11 7.59
N ARG A 77 -3.97 -5.76 7.02
CA ARG A 77 -3.02 -6.60 7.74
C ARG A 77 -1.59 -6.27 7.33
N PHE A 78 -0.80 -5.85 8.30
CA PHE A 78 0.65 -5.68 8.15
C PHE A 78 1.36 -6.94 8.66
N ALA A 79 2.37 -7.36 7.94
CA ALA A 79 3.34 -8.36 8.37
C ALA A 79 4.74 -7.87 7.97
N GLY A 80 5.77 -8.24 8.73
CA GLY A 80 7.12 -7.84 8.37
C GLY A 80 8.19 -8.62 9.12
N ALA A 81 9.39 -8.60 8.54
CA ALA A 81 10.59 -9.19 9.13
C ALA A 81 11.80 -8.30 8.82
N ALA A 82 12.72 -8.21 9.77
CA ALA A 82 14.03 -7.58 9.60
C ALA A 82 15.13 -8.59 9.94
N THR A 83 16.20 -8.58 9.16
CA THR A 83 17.41 -9.36 9.43
C THR A 83 18.47 -8.47 10.04
N PHE A 84 19.31 -9.04 10.89
CA PHE A 84 20.33 -8.33 11.64
C PHE A 84 21.69 -8.98 11.38
N VAL A 85 22.70 -8.15 11.12
CA VAL A 85 24.06 -8.62 10.81
C VAL A 85 25.04 -8.00 11.80
N THR A 86 25.72 -8.86 12.55
CA THR A 86 26.81 -8.46 13.45
C THR A 86 28.08 -8.22 12.63
N LYS A 87 28.77 -7.10 12.89
CA LYS A 87 30.09 -6.77 12.34
C LYS A 87 30.95 -6.19 13.46
N GLY A 88 31.90 -6.99 13.96
CA GLY A 88 32.72 -6.65 15.12
C GLY A 88 31.84 -6.38 16.36
N HIS A 89 32.03 -5.24 17.01
CA HIS A 89 31.26 -4.78 18.17
C HIS A 89 30.01 -3.97 17.80
N SER A 90 29.44 -4.18 16.61
CA SER A 90 28.25 -3.47 16.15
C SER A 90 27.28 -4.40 15.44
N CYS A 91 26.01 -4.04 15.44
CA CYS A 91 24.96 -4.72 14.69
C CYS A 91 24.24 -3.72 13.79
N ARG A 92 23.96 -4.12 12.55
CA ARG A 92 23.24 -3.33 11.55
C ARG A 92 22.08 -4.11 10.95
N VAL A 93 21.14 -3.41 10.33
CA VAL A 93 20.07 -4.06 9.56
C VAL A 93 20.70 -4.69 8.32
N GLY A 94 20.44 -5.98 8.13
CA GLY A 94 20.84 -6.73 6.93
C GLY A 94 19.84 -6.59 5.79
N GLY A 95 18.56 -6.40 6.14
CA GLY A 95 17.45 -6.20 5.23
C GLY A 95 16.15 -6.11 6.00
N ALA A 96 15.12 -5.59 5.35
CA ALA A 96 13.77 -5.53 5.87
C ALA A 96 12.79 -5.89 4.76
N LYS A 97 11.72 -6.56 5.13
CA LYS A 97 10.62 -6.89 4.23
C LYS A 97 9.31 -6.59 4.94
N VAL A 98 8.50 -5.74 4.35
CA VAL A 98 7.13 -5.46 4.82
C VAL A 98 6.13 -5.99 3.79
N THR A 99 5.10 -6.67 4.28
CA THR A 99 3.97 -7.16 3.49
C THR A 99 2.69 -6.52 3.99
N LEU A 100 1.94 -5.90 3.08
CA LEU A 100 0.60 -5.38 3.33
C LEU A 100 -0.41 -6.25 2.59
N SER A 101 -1.41 -6.74 3.31
CA SER A 101 -2.59 -7.36 2.72
C SER A 101 -3.83 -6.53 3.03
N THR A 102 -4.55 -6.14 1.98
CA THR A 102 -5.81 -5.39 2.07
C THR A 102 -6.94 -6.17 1.43
N LYS A 103 -8.10 -6.20 2.07
CA LYS A 103 -9.32 -6.79 1.54
C LYS A 103 -10.47 -5.81 1.68
N LEU A 104 -10.96 -5.33 0.54
CA LEU A 104 -12.15 -4.49 0.47
C LEU A 104 -13.39 -5.40 0.45
N MET A 105 -14.41 -5.06 1.22
CA MET A 105 -15.71 -5.71 1.20
C MET A 105 -16.76 -4.68 0.82
N LEU A 106 -17.28 -4.77 -0.40
CA LEU A 106 -18.15 -3.76 -1.01
C LEU A 106 -19.57 -4.30 -1.21
N PRO A 107 -20.59 -3.43 -1.18
CA PRO A 107 -21.94 -3.88 -1.44
C PRO A 107 -22.16 -4.12 -2.93
N ARG A 108 -23.04 -5.06 -3.26
CA ARG A 108 -23.48 -5.33 -4.63
C ARG A 108 -24.99 -5.47 -4.68
N TRP A 109 -25.65 -4.58 -5.43
CA TRP A 109 -27.09 -4.64 -5.58
C TRP A 109 -27.53 -5.55 -6.72
N LYS A 110 -28.34 -6.58 -6.40
CA LYS A 110 -28.78 -7.58 -7.37
C LYS A 110 -29.81 -7.05 -8.38
N ASN A 111 -30.68 -6.12 -7.97
CA ASN A 111 -31.81 -5.67 -8.79
C ASN A 111 -31.48 -4.46 -9.67
N ARG A 112 -30.24 -3.95 -9.61
CA ARG A 112 -29.80 -2.73 -10.31
C ARG A 112 -30.16 -2.67 -11.80
N ARG A 113 -30.15 -3.80 -12.52
CA ARG A 113 -30.49 -3.83 -13.97
C ARG A 113 -31.98 -3.61 -14.28
N LYS A 114 -32.86 -3.84 -13.30
CA LYS A 114 -34.32 -3.74 -13.45
C LYS A 114 -34.90 -2.59 -12.60
N ALA A 115 -34.01 -1.75 -12.06
CA ALA A 115 -34.39 -0.66 -11.18
C ALA A 115 -34.91 0.53 -11.99
N ASP A 116 -35.75 1.32 -11.35
CA ASP A 116 -36.05 2.68 -11.82
C ASP A 116 -34.74 3.46 -12.07
N PRO A 117 -34.64 4.23 -13.17
CA PRO A 117 -33.42 4.96 -13.53
C PRO A 117 -32.90 5.90 -12.43
N THR A 118 -33.80 6.55 -11.69
CA THR A 118 -33.42 7.47 -10.61
C THR A 118 -32.79 6.72 -9.45
N LEU A 119 -33.39 5.60 -9.04
CA LEU A 119 -32.83 4.76 -7.98
C LEU A 119 -31.50 4.11 -8.40
N ALA A 120 -31.41 3.68 -9.66
CA ALA A 120 -30.19 3.17 -10.26
C ALA A 120 -29.04 4.20 -10.21
N LEU A 121 -29.33 5.46 -10.56
CA LEU A 121 -28.36 6.56 -10.52
C LEU A 121 -27.88 6.85 -9.09
N ALA A 122 -28.82 6.92 -8.14
CA ALA A 122 -28.51 7.12 -6.73
C ALA A 122 -27.62 5.98 -6.19
N TRP A 123 -27.96 4.73 -6.50
CA TRP A 123 -27.18 3.56 -6.13
C TRP A 123 -25.76 3.59 -6.69
N ASP A 124 -25.60 3.87 -7.99
CA ASP A 124 -24.29 3.91 -8.63
C ASP A 124 -23.41 5.03 -8.06
N THR A 125 -24.04 6.12 -7.63
CA THR A 125 -23.34 7.23 -6.99
C THR A 125 -22.83 6.79 -5.62
N LEU A 126 -23.73 6.28 -4.77
CA LEU A 126 -23.39 5.80 -3.44
C LEU A 126 -22.35 4.67 -3.46
N SER A 127 -22.55 3.64 -4.26
CA SER A 127 -21.64 2.49 -4.34
C SER A 127 -20.25 2.89 -4.85
N SER A 128 -20.15 3.86 -5.76
CA SER A 128 -18.87 4.43 -6.17
C SER A 128 -18.20 5.25 -5.07
N ASP A 129 -18.98 5.98 -4.26
CA ASP A 129 -18.49 6.77 -3.12
C ASP A 129 -17.93 5.85 -2.03
N ILE A 130 -18.66 4.78 -1.68
CA ILE A 130 -18.22 3.74 -0.75
C ILE A 130 -16.91 3.13 -1.23
N LYS A 131 -16.82 2.71 -2.51
CA LYS A 131 -15.59 2.15 -3.06
C LYS A 131 -14.41 3.12 -2.94
N ARG A 132 -14.60 4.40 -3.27
CA ARG A 132 -13.54 5.42 -3.13
C ARG A 132 -13.07 5.54 -1.69
N HIS A 133 -13.99 5.57 -0.73
CA HIS A 133 -13.69 5.64 0.69
C HIS A 133 -12.84 4.44 1.13
N GLU A 134 -13.25 3.22 0.78
CA GLU A 134 -12.50 2.00 1.10
C GLU A 134 -11.13 1.93 0.40
N GLU A 135 -11.04 2.37 -0.86
CA GLU A 135 -9.76 2.42 -1.57
C GLU A 135 -8.78 3.39 -0.93
N ARG A 136 -9.26 4.48 -0.33
CA ARG A 136 -8.40 5.44 0.36
C ARG A 136 -7.81 4.86 1.64
N HIS A 137 -8.55 4.06 2.40
CA HIS A 137 -7.99 3.32 3.54
C HIS A 137 -6.84 2.39 3.14
N ALA A 138 -7.02 1.64 2.05
CA ALA A 138 -5.98 0.76 1.52
C ALA A 138 -4.74 1.56 1.04
N GLU A 139 -4.96 2.75 0.47
CA GLU A 139 -3.88 3.64 0.08
C GLU A 139 -3.08 4.18 1.29
N ILE A 140 -3.76 4.64 2.34
CA ILE A 140 -3.11 5.11 3.57
C ILE A 140 -2.23 3.99 4.14
N ALA A 141 -2.74 2.77 4.23
CA ALA A 141 -1.97 1.62 4.70
C ALA A 141 -0.74 1.31 3.83
N ARG A 142 -0.88 1.39 2.50
CA ARG A 142 0.24 1.20 1.56
C ARG A 142 1.34 2.24 1.76
N ASN A 143 0.98 3.49 2.01
CA ASN A 143 1.94 4.55 2.26
C ASN A 143 2.73 4.29 3.55
N HIS A 144 2.05 3.86 4.62
CA HIS A 144 2.68 3.50 5.89
C HIS A 144 3.49 2.21 5.82
N ALA A 145 3.08 1.21 5.03
CA ALA A 145 3.88 -0.01 4.80
C ALA A 145 5.24 0.33 4.18
N ARG A 146 5.23 1.19 3.15
CA ARG A 146 6.45 1.67 2.48
C ARG A 146 7.29 2.55 3.40
N LYS A 147 6.64 3.40 4.21
CA LYS A 147 7.34 4.23 5.22
C LYS A 147 8.06 3.35 6.24
N LEU A 148 7.38 2.33 6.78
CA LEU A 148 7.94 1.40 7.74
C LEU A 148 9.19 0.70 7.21
N GLU A 149 9.12 0.15 6.00
CA GLU A 149 10.26 -0.55 5.39
C GLU A 149 11.46 0.37 5.22
N ARG A 150 11.24 1.58 4.67
CA ARG A 150 12.31 2.59 4.52
C ARG A 150 12.92 2.99 5.86
N GLU A 151 12.09 3.23 6.86
CA GLU A 151 12.54 3.66 8.19
C GLU A 151 13.35 2.57 8.91
N ILE A 152 12.98 1.29 8.77
CA ILE A 152 13.77 0.17 9.29
C ILE A 152 15.12 0.09 8.59
N LEU A 153 15.15 0.18 7.25
CA LEU A 153 16.39 0.12 6.47
C LEU A 153 17.34 1.28 6.76
N ALA A 154 16.81 2.44 7.13
CA ALA A 154 17.58 3.64 7.44
C ALA A 154 18.16 3.66 8.87
N LEU A 155 17.87 2.65 9.71
CA LEU A 155 18.39 2.61 11.08
C LEU A 155 19.92 2.49 11.08
N ALA A 156 20.57 3.45 11.74
CA ALA A 156 22.00 3.39 12.01
C ALA A 156 22.36 2.14 12.84
N PRO A 157 23.58 1.59 12.67
CA PRO A 157 24.06 0.49 13.49
C PRO A 157 23.94 0.77 15.00
N ALA A 158 23.73 -0.28 15.79
CA ALA A 158 23.73 -0.22 17.25
C ALA A 158 24.89 -1.05 17.80
N ARG A 159 25.17 -0.90 19.10
CA ARG A 159 26.21 -1.66 19.82
C ARG A 159 26.01 -3.19 19.76
N ASP A 160 24.76 -3.64 19.71
CA ASP A 160 24.39 -5.04 19.69
C ASP A 160 23.02 -5.23 19.00
N CYS A 161 22.72 -6.45 18.56
CA CYS A 161 21.49 -6.73 17.82
C CYS A 161 20.22 -6.66 18.69
N ALA A 162 20.33 -6.84 20.01
CA ALA A 162 19.19 -6.71 20.91
C ALA A 162 18.72 -5.23 20.96
N THR A 163 19.68 -4.31 21.07
CA THR A 163 19.47 -2.87 21.03
C THR A 163 18.91 -2.45 19.67
N LEU A 164 19.45 -2.97 18.56
CA LEU A 164 18.93 -2.66 17.23
C LEU A 164 17.50 -3.20 17.02
N LYS A 165 17.21 -4.42 17.49
CA LYS A 165 15.85 -4.99 17.46
C LYS A 165 14.86 -4.14 18.26
N ALA A 166 15.26 -3.63 19.43
CA ALA A 166 14.42 -2.72 20.20
C ALA A 166 14.12 -1.41 19.43
N LYS A 167 15.11 -0.87 18.70
CA LYS A 167 14.89 0.30 17.81
C LYS A 167 13.92 -0.02 16.67
N VAL A 168 14.06 -1.18 16.03
CA VAL A 168 13.12 -1.66 14.99
C VAL A 168 11.70 -1.78 15.54
N ASN A 169 11.52 -2.33 16.74
CA ASN A 169 10.20 -2.44 17.35
C ASN A 169 9.60 -1.06 17.65
N LYS A 170 10.42 -0.14 18.20
CA LYS A 170 9.97 1.23 18.52
C LYS A 170 9.53 1.99 17.28
N ILE A 171 10.29 1.92 16.18
CA ILE A 171 9.92 2.60 14.94
C ILE A 171 8.69 1.95 14.29
N SER A 172 8.59 0.62 14.36
CA SER A 172 7.42 -0.12 13.89
C SER A 172 6.15 0.32 14.61
N GLN A 173 6.18 0.37 15.95
CA GLN A 173 5.05 0.84 16.74
C GLN A 173 4.66 2.28 16.37
N LYS A 174 5.65 3.17 16.27
CA LYS A 174 5.39 4.56 15.88
C LYS A 174 4.70 4.68 14.52
N VAL A 175 5.16 3.94 13.51
CA VAL A 175 4.55 3.99 12.17
C VAL A 175 3.14 3.42 12.18
N MET A 176 2.86 2.39 12.99
CA MET A 176 1.49 1.87 13.15
C MET A 176 0.58 2.86 13.88
N ASP A 177 1.07 3.55 14.91
CA ASP A 177 0.29 4.59 15.60
C ASP A 177 -0.02 5.77 14.66
N ASP A 178 0.96 6.18 13.84
CA ASP A 178 0.78 7.24 12.83
C ASP A 178 -0.22 6.78 11.74
N HIS A 179 -0.16 5.51 11.32
CA HIS A 179 -1.15 4.91 10.42
C HIS A 179 -2.56 5.01 10.99
N ASP A 180 -2.78 4.58 12.22
CA ASP A 180 -4.12 4.56 12.82
C ASP A 180 -4.68 5.97 12.98
N LYS A 181 -3.84 6.95 13.32
CA LYS A 181 -4.23 8.36 13.36
C LYS A 181 -4.66 8.88 11.99
N ASP A 182 -3.94 8.51 10.93
CA ASP A 182 -4.28 8.94 9.57
C ASP A 182 -5.59 8.30 9.08
N GLN A 183 -5.85 7.03 9.41
CA GLN A 183 -7.13 6.37 9.13
C GLN A 183 -8.28 7.11 9.82
N GLN A 184 -8.18 7.35 11.13
CA GLN A 184 -9.20 8.06 11.90
C GLN A 184 -9.40 9.51 11.44
N ARG A 185 -8.31 10.18 11.07
CA ARG A 185 -8.37 11.55 10.54
C ARG A 185 -9.14 11.57 9.22
N PHE A 186 -8.88 10.61 8.34
CA PHE A 186 -9.62 10.48 7.09
C PHE A 186 -11.12 10.27 7.33
N ASP A 187 -11.50 9.35 8.22
CA ASP A 187 -12.91 9.07 8.56
C ASP A 187 -13.66 10.28 9.11
N ARG A 188 -13.00 11.02 10.01
CA ARG A 188 -13.57 12.24 10.60
C ARG A 188 -13.86 13.28 9.53
N ILE A 189 -12.92 13.50 8.61
CA ILE A 189 -13.07 14.45 7.51
C ILE A 189 -14.15 13.97 6.54
N GLU A 190 -14.17 12.68 6.19
CA GLU A 190 -15.15 12.13 5.26
C GLU A 190 -16.57 12.22 5.81
N THR A 191 -16.76 11.94 7.09
CA THR A 191 -18.07 12.02 7.75
C THR A 191 -18.63 13.44 7.70
N ALA A 192 -17.82 14.45 8.02
CA ALA A 192 -18.22 15.86 7.97
C ALA A 192 -18.57 16.35 6.55
N ASN A 193 -18.02 15.72 5.52
CA ASN A 193 -18.18 16.15 4.12
C ASN A 193 -19.13 15.27 3.30
N PHE A 194 -19.64 14.19 3.87
CA PHE A 194 -20.37 13.16 3.14
C PHE A 194 -21.60 13.71 2.43
N GLU A 195 -22.50 14.38 3.15
CA GLU A 195 -23.77 14.88 2.60
C GLU A 195 -23.54 15.88 1.46
N ASN A 196 -22.69 16.89 1.69
CA ASN A 196 -22.35 17.90 0.69
C ASN A 196 -21.75 17.29 -0.57
N ARG A 197 -20.87 16.28 -0.43
CA ARG A 197 -20.29 15.58 -1.56
C ARG A 197 -21.33 14.75 -2.31
N MET A 198 -22.16 14.01 -1.61
CA MET A 198 -23.21 13.18 -2.22
C MET A 198 -24.19 14.03 -3.04
N MET A 199 -24.65 15.15 -2.47
CA MET A 199 -25.52 16.09 -3.18
C MET A 199 -24.85 16.66 -4.43
N ARG A 200 -23.57 17.03 -4.36
CA ARG A 200 -22.81 17.51 -5.52
C ARG A 200 -22.67 16.45 -6.61
N LEU A 201 -22.36 15.21 -6.24
CA LEU A 201 -22.19 14.10 -7.19
C LEU A 201 -23.50 13.76 -7.90
N LEU A 202 -24.62 13.72 -7.16
CA LEU A 202 -25.94 13.47 -7.74
C LEU A 202 -26.34 14.58 -8.72
N LYS A 203 -26.20 15.86 -8.32
CA LYS A 203 -26.46 17.01 -9.19
C LYS A 203 -25.67 16.94 -10.50
N TYR A 204 -24.37 16.65 -10.40
CA TYR A 204 -23.51 16.53 -11.58
C TYR A 204 -23.95 15.41 -12.52
N ARG A 205 -24.27 14.23 -11.99
CA ARG A 205 -24.68 13.08 -12.81
C ARG A 205 -26.07 13.27 -13.45
N ILE A 206 -26.99 13.93 -12.75
CA ILE A 206 -28.30 14.31 -13.34
C ILE A 206 -28.08 15.28 -14.50
N ALA A 207 -27.24 16.30 -14.33
CA ALA A 207 -26.94 17.26 -15.40
C ALA A 207 -26.18 16.64 -16.59
N SER A 208 -25.38 15.61 -16.34
CA SER A 208 -24.58 14.92 -17.37
C SER A 208 -25.32 13.78 -18.08
N ASN A 209 -26.46 13.34 -17.53
CA ASN A 209 -27.37 12.36 -18.12
C ASN A 209 -28.79 12.96 -18.13
N PRO A 210 -29.07 14.02 -18.91
CA PRO A 210 -30.45 14.47 -19.08
C PRO A 210 -31.24 13.29 -19.66
N SER A 211 -32.28 12.88 -18.95
CA SER A 211 -33.23 11.89 -19.43
C SER A 211 -33.73 12.30 -20.82
N GLU A 212 -33.50 11.46 -21.82
CA GLU A 212 -34.23 11.51 -23.10
C GLU A 212 -35.74 11.40 -22.86
#